data_AF-A0A0L9TNA7-F1
#
_entry.id   AF-A0A0L9TNA7-F1
#
_cell.length_a   1.000
_cell.length_b   1.000
_cell.length_c   1.000
_cell.angle_alpha   90.00
_cell.angle_beta   90.00
_cell.angle_gamma   90.00
#
_symmetry.space_group_name_H-M   'P 1'
#
loop_
_entity.id
_entity.type
_entity.pdbx_description
1 polymer ?
#
loop_
_entity_poly.entity_id
_entity_poly.type
_entity_poly.pdbx_seq_one_letter_code
_entity_poly.pdbx_strand_id
1 'polypeptide(L)'
;MNEALERLNDGEWLHTFPEGKVNQEEAPIRRLKWGTASLIARARITPIVLPIIHHGFHEVMPEKYMFGRRPPLPLWNKKIDIIIGDPIELDLPAMRQKAISQSRSESFPIVGWPSTCDGLDEAAQRCFYATISEQIHAAMERLRCFGKSLLKS
;
A
#
# COMPACT_ATOMS: atom_id res chain seq x y z
N MET A 1 -14.81 -4.13 -4.46
CA MET A 1 -14.34 -2.91 -3.77
C MET A 1 -15.38 -2.38 -2.79
N ASN A 2 -16.66 -2.29 -3.17
CA ASN A 2 -17.70 -1.81 -2.26
C ASN A 2 -17.87 -2.69 -1.01
N GLU A 3 -17.83 -4.01 -1.16
CA GLU A 3 -17.85 -4.94 -0.01
C GLU A 3 -16.71 -4.66 1.00
N ALA A 4 -15.48 -4.48 0.52
CA ALA A 4 -14.34 -4.15 1.39
C ALA A 4 -14.50 -2.79 2.08
N LEU A 5 -15.17 -1.84 1.42
CA LEU A 5 -15.48 -0.52 1.99
C LEU A 5 -16.58 -0.62 3.06
N GLU A 6 -17.60 -1.44 2.85
CA GLU A 6 -18.65 -1.72 3.85
C GLU A 6 -18.05 -2.36 5.09
N ARG A 7 -17.25 -3.41 4.93
CA ARG A 7 -16.53 -4.08 6.03
C ARG A 7 -15.65 -3.11 6.82
N LEU A 8 -14.92 -2.26 6.12
CA LEU A 8 -14.09 -1.23 6.74
C LEU A 8 -14.92 -0.19 7.50
N ASN A 9 -16.08 0.20 6.97
CA ASN A 9 -17.01 1.14 7.62
C ASN A 9 -17.67 0.54 8.86
N ASP A 10 -17.86 -0.78 8.90
CA ASP A 10 -18.36 -1.52 10.07
C ASP A 10 -17.29 -1.69 11.16
N GLY A 11 -16.06 -1.22 10.92
CA GLY A 11 -14.94 -1.31 11.85
C GLY A 11 -14.22 -2.66 11.83
N GLU A 12 -14.43 -3.47 10.78
CA GLU A 12 -13.74 -4.74 10.62
C GLU A 12 -12.29 -4.57 10.13
N TRP A 13 -11.52 -5.64 10.24
CA TRP A 13 -10.13 -5.69 9.81
C TRP A 13 -10.00 -5.98 8.30
N LEU A 14 -9.29 -5.12 7.58
CA LEU A 14 -8.98 -5.31 6.17
C LEU A 14 -7.47 -5.41 5.94
N HIS A 15 -7.02 -6.57 5.45
CA HIS A 15 -5.62 -6.78 5.03
C HIS A 15 -5.50 -6.63 3.50
N THR A 16 -4.58 -5.78 3.03
CA THR A 16 -4.40 -5.53 1.59
C THR A 16 -2.93 -5.57 1.18
N PHE A 17 -2.67 -5.96 -0.07
CA PHE A 17 -1.34 -5.91 -0.70
C PHE A 17 -1.30 -4.79 -1.74
N PRO A 18 -0.89 -3.56 -1.35
CA PRO A 18 -1.03 -2.39 -2.21
C PRO A 18 -0.11 -2.40 -3.45
N GLU A 19 0.88 -3.30 -3.54
CA GLU A 19 1.74 -3.46 -4.73
C GLU A 19 0.98 -4.02 -5.95
N GLY A 20 -0.09 -4.79 -5.73
CA GLY A 20 -0.91 -5.40 -6.77
C GLY A 20 -0.23 -6.54 -7.56
N LYS A 21 1.03 -6.86 -7.27
CA LYS A 21 1.76 -8.00 -7.82
C LYS A 21 2.84 -8.44 -6.82
N VAL A 22 3.09 -9.74 -6.72
CA VAL A 22 4.21 -10.28 -5.94
C VAL A 22 5.52 -9.87 -6.62
N ASN A 23 6.42 -9.24 -5.88
CA ASN A 23 7.79 -8.98 -6.30
C ASN A 23 8.76 -9.65 -5.31
N GLN A 24 9.67 -10.48 -5.83
CA GLN A 24 10.67 -11.19 -5.03
C GLN A 24 12.09 -10.61 -5.19
N GLU A 25 12.26 -9.54 -5.97
CA GLU A 25 13.54 -8.87 -6.14
C GLU A 25 13.95 -8.10 -4.88
N GLU A 26 15.24 -8.07 -4.58
CA GLU A 26 15.78 -7.31 -3.45
C GLU A 26 15.90 -5.80 -3.78
N ALA A 27 14.77 -5.18 -4.10
CA ALA A 27 14.66 -3.76 -4.45
C ALA A 27 13.88 -2.97 -3.36
N PRO A 28 13.88 -1.63 -3.41
CA PRO A 28 12.91 -0.83 -2.68
C PRO A 28 11.47 -1.21 -3.04
N ILE A 29 10.53 -0.97 -2.14
CA ILE A 29 9.11 -1.22 -2.39
C ILE A 29 8.69 -0.42 -3.63
N ARG A 30 7.98 -1.06 -4.55
CA ARG A 30 7.50 -0.39 -5.76
C ARG A 30 6.38 0.58 -5.42
N ARG A 31 6.06 1.47 -6.37
CA ARG A 31 4.92 2.38 -6.23
C ARG A 31 3.64 1.60 -5.92
N LEU A 32 2.96 2.00 -4.85
CA LEU A 32 1.69 1.42 -4.44
C LEU A 32 0.57 1.79 -5.43
N LYS A 33 -0.35 0.85 -5.67
CA LYS A 33 -1.58 1.09 -6.41
C LYS A 33 -2.52 1.95 -5.58
N TRP A 34 -3.24 2.83 -6.25
CA TRP A 34 -4.16 3.78 -5.62
C TRP A 34 -5.39 3.14 -4.96
N GLY A 35 -5.65 1.84 -5.18
CA GLY A 35 -6.85 1.16 -4.66
C GLY A 35 -6.97 1.21 -3.14
N THR A 36 -5.88 0.97 -2.40
CA THR A 36 -5.85 1.08 -0.94
C THR A 36 -6.09 2.51 -0.48
N ALA A 37 -5.45 3.49 -1.11
CA ALA A 37 -5.67 4.90 -0.82
C ALA A 37 -7.12 5.34 -1.10
N SER A 38 -7.74 4.82 -2.16
CA SER A 38 -9.13 5.07 -2.49
C SER A 38 -10.09 4.48 -1.46
N LEU A 39 -9.82 3.27 -0.94
CA LEU A 39 -10.61 2.68 0.15
C LEU A 39 -10.55 3.53 1.41
N ILE A 40 -9.35 3.93 1.82
CA ILE A 40 -9.12 4.80 2.99
C ILE A 40 -9.85 6.14 2.82
N ALA A 41 -9.71 6.77 1.66
CA ALA A 41 -10.32 8.06 1.37
C ALA A 41 -11.85 8.04 1.34
N ARG A 42 -12.45 6.91 0.96
CA ARG A 42 -13.90 6.73 0.86
C ARG A 42 -14.53 6.18 2.15
N ALA A 43 -13.72 5.77 3.11
CA ALA A 43 -14.20 5.26 4.38
C ALA A 43 -14.91 6.39 5.16
N ARG A 44 -16.02 6.06 5.81
CA ARG A 44 -16.79 7.00 6.62
C ARG A 44 -16.02 7.43 7.87
N ILE A 45 -15.30 6.48 8.47
CA ILE A 45 -14.40 6.71 9.59
C ILE A 45 -13.00 6.44 9.08
N THR A 46 -12.08 7.36 9.32
CA THR A 46 -10.68 7.18 8.91
C THR A 46 -10.09 5.96 9.62
N PRO A 47 -9.65 4.93 8.88
CA PRO A 47 -9.05 3.75 9.49
C PRO A 47 -7.61 4.02 9.92
N ILE A 48 -7.18 3.32 10.97
CA ILE A 48 -5.77 3.22 11.34
C ILE A 48 -5.09 2.26 10.36
N VAL A 49 -3.95 2.66 9.78
CA VAL A 49 -3.20 1.81 8.86
C VAL A 49 -2.01 1.18 9.58
N LEU A 50 -1.96 -0.15 9.64
CA LEU A 50 -0.83 -0.88 10.24
C LEU A 50 0.10 -1.44 9.15
N PRO A 51 1.33 -0.92 8.99
CA PRO A 51 2.28 -1.44 8.03
C PRO A 51 2.88 -2.76 8.51
N ILE A 52 2.85 -3.77 7.66
CA ILE A 52 3.44 -5.10 7.91
C ILE A 52 4.38 -5.41 6.76
N ILE A 53 5.62 -5.80 7.08
CA ILE A 53 6.60 -6.28 6.10
C ILE A 53 6.97 -7.71 6.47
N HIS A 54 7.03 -8.58 5.47
CA HIS A 54 7.47 -9.95 5.63
C HIS A 54 8.68 -10.25 4.74
N HIS A 55 9.60 -11.06 5.24
CA HIS A 55 10.80 -11.51 4.54
C HIS A 55 10.91 -13.04 4.62
N GLY A 56 11.56 -13.67 3.62
CA GLY A 56 11.77 -15.12 3.58
C GLY A 56 10.74 -15.94 2.79
N PHE A 57 9.53 -15.41 2.51
CA PHE A 57 8.55 -16.11 1.67
C PHE A 57 9.03 -16.39 0.24
N HIS A 58 9.94 -15.57 -0.29
CA HIS A 58 10.57 -15.79 -1.58
C HIS A 58 11.51 -17.01 -1.58
N GLU A 59 12.02 -17.43 -0.42
CA GLU A 59 12.80 -18.67 -0.30
C GLU A 59 11.92 -19.91 -0.17
N VAL A 60 10.71 -19.74 0.39
CA VAL A 60 9.71 -20.82 0.51
C VAL A 60 9.15 -21.15 -0.87
N MET A 61 8.79 -20.14 -1.66
CA MET A 61 8.17 -20.32 -2.98
C MET A 61 8.85 -19.40 -4.02
N PRO A 62 10.10 -19.68 -4.41
CA PRO A 62 10.84 -18.84 -5.36
C PRO A 62 10.19 -18.84 -6.75
N GLU A 63 10.11 -17.66 -7.38
CA GLU A 63 9.62 -17.51 -8.74
C GLU A 63 10.51 -18.22 -9.77
N LYS A 64 11.81 -18.23 -9.50
CA LYS A 64 12.84 -18.89 -10.31
C LYS A 64 13.55 -19.93 -9.46
N TYR A 65 13.17 -21.19 -9.61
CA TYR A 65 13.81 -22.33 -8.95
C TYR A 65 14.62 -23.13 -9.98
N MET A 66 14.16 -24.31 -10.35
CA MET A 66 14.81 -25.18 -11.35
C MET A 66 14.30 -24.85 -12.75
N PHE A 67 15.22 -24.64 -13.70
CA PHE A 67 14.91 -24.27 -15.10
C PHE A 67 14.00 -23.03 -15.22
N GLY A 68 14.10 -22.09 -14.27
CA GLY A 68 13.30 -20.87 -14.25
C GLY A 68 11.83 -21.06 -13.90
N ARG A 69 11.42 -22.23 -13.39
CA ARG A 69 10.04 -22.51 -12.95
C ARG A 69 9.92 -22.42 -11.44
N ARG A 70 8.70 -22.18 -10.94
CA ARG A 70 8.36 -22.28 -9.52
C ARG A 70 8.39 -23.75 -9.05
N PRO A 71 8.75 -24.04 -7.79
CA PRO A 71 8.64 -25.39 -7.26
C PRO A 71 7.16 -25.81 -7.19
N PRO A 72 6.86 -27.12 -7.30
CA PRO A 72 5.48 -27.62 -7.23
C PRO A 72 4.90 -27.51 -5.81
N LEU A 73 5.77 -27.50 -4.79
CA LEU A 73 5.40 -27.37 -3.39
C LEU A 73 6.30 -26.33 -2.70
N PRO A 74 5.80 -25.69 -1.63
CA PRO A 74 6.62 -24.84 -0.77
C PRO A 74 7.85 -25.60 -0.25
N LEU A 75 9.02 -24.97 -0.33
CA LEU A 75 10.27 -25.49 0.22
C LEU A 75 10.22 -25.41 1.75
N TRP A 76 10.72 -26.46 2.40
CA TRP A 76 10.68 -26.59 3.86
C TRP A 76 11.91 -25.95 4.51
N ASN A 77 11.83 -25.74 5.84
CA ASN A 77 12.92 -25.23 6.68
C ASN A 77 13.48 -23.88 6.22
N LYS A 78 12.61 -22.99 5.73
CA LYS A 78 12.96 -21.61 5.41
C LYS A 78 12.56 -20.68 6.54
N LYS A 79 13.41 -19.70 6.82
CA LYS A 79 13.15 -18.69 7.84
C LYS A 79 12.17 -17.67 7.27
N ILE A 80 11.15 -17.32 8.04
CA ILE A 80 10.17 -16.28 7.70
C ILE A 80 10.22 -15.25 8.82
N ASP A 81 10.47 -14.00 8.44
CA ASP A 81 10.48 -12.88 9.37
C ASP A 81 9.28 -11.98 9.07
N ILE A 82 8.49 -11.66 10.10
CA ILE A 82 7.35 -10.75 10.00
C ILE A 82 7.60 -9.59 10.94
N ILE A 83 7.59 -8.38 10.38
CA ILE A 83 7.89 -7.15 11.07
C ILE A 83 6.65 -6.28 10.99
N ILE A 84 6.14 -5.91 12.15
CA ILE A 84 4.97 -5.05 12.31
C ILE A 84 5.49 -3.68 12.71
N GLY A 85 5.13 -2.65 11.95
CA GLY A 85 5.51 -1.27 12.24
C GLY A 85 4.49 -0.55 13.10
N ASP A 86 4.76 0.72 13.35
CA ASP A 86 3.87 1.57 14.14
C ASP A 86 2.56 1.87 13.41
N PRO A 87 1.44 1.98 14.13
CA PRO A 87 0.17 2.43 13.56
C PRO A 87 0.28 3.81 12.92
N ILE A 88 -0.30 3.97 11.74
CA ILE A 88 -0.33 5.23 10.99
C ILE A 88 -1.73 5.81 11.09
N GLU A 89 -1.85 6.96 11.76
CA GLU A 89 -3.05 7.78 11.75
C GLU A 89 -2.97 8.80 10.61
N LEU A 90 -4.00 8.83 9.76
CA LEU A 90 -4.04 9.69 8.58
C LEU A 90 -4.96 10.88 8.81
N ASP A 91 -4.41 12.11 8.71
CA ASP A 91 -5.24 13.32 8.72
C ASP A 91 -5.81 13.57 7.31
N LEU A 92 -6.87 12.83 6.97
CA LEU A 92 -7.53 12.94 5.66
C LEU A 92 -8.00 14.37 5.36
N PRO A 93 -8.59 15.14 6.30
CA PRO A 93 -8.92 16.55 6.08
C PRO A 93 -7.71 17.40 5.66
N ALA A 94 -6.60 17.35 6.40
CA ALA A 94 -5.41 18.14 6.07
C ALA A 94 -4.78 17.71 4.73
N MET A 95 -4.69 16.40 4.50
CA MET A 95 -4.19 15.84 3.24
C MET A 95 -5.06 16.24 2.05
N ARG A 96 -6.38 16.30 2.21
CA ARG A 96 -7.31 16.76 1.17
C ARG A 96 -7.10 18.24 0.87
N GLN A 97 -6.96 19.10 1.88
CA GLN A 97 -6.70 20.53 1.68
C GLN A 97 -5.37 20.77 0.95
N LYS A 98 -4.33 20.01 1.32
CA LYS A 98 -3.03 20.04 0.63
C LYS A 98 -3.16 19.62 -0.84
N ALA A 99 -3.95 18.59 -1.13
CA ALA A 99 -4.16 18.15 -2.50
C ALA A 99 -4.89 19.19 -3.35
N ILE A 100 -5.88 19.90 -2.78
CA ILE A 100 -6.61 20.98 -3.46
C ILE A 100 -5.69 22.17 -3.75
N SER A 101 -4.77 22.52 -2.84
CA SER A 101 -3.83 23.62 -3.09
C SER A 101 -2.81 23.27 -4.17
N GLN A 102 -2.38 22.01 -4.25
CA GLN A 102 -1.43 21.51 -5.25
C GLN A 102 -2.05 21.27 -6.64
N SER A 103 -3.32 20.87 -6.71
CA SER A 103 -3.98 20.62 -8.01
C SER A 103 -4.20 21.89 -8.83
N ARG A 104 -4.19 23.07 -8.19
CA ARG A 104 -4.30 24.37 -8.87
C ARG A 104 -3.05 24.72 -9.69
N SER A 105 -1.94 23.99 -9.56
CA SER A 105 -0.67 24.26 -10.24
C SER A 105 -0.31 23.30 -11.39
N GLU A 106 -1.04 22.20 -11.61
CA GLU A 106 -0.64 21.20 -12.62
C GLU A 106 -1.82 20.73 -13.48
N SER A 107 -1.65 20.75 -14.80
CA SER A 107 -2.58 20.18 -15.78
C SER A 107 -2.10 18.78 -16.19
N PHE A 108 -2.95 17.76 -16.00
CA PHE A 108 -2.62 16.36 -16.35
C PHE A 108 -3.66 15.73 -17.27
N PRO A 109 -3.26 14.76 -18.12
CA PRO A 109 -4.16 14.16 -19.08
C PRO A 109 -5.27 13.31 -18.43
N ILE A 110 -6.41 13.36 -19.11
CA ILE A 110 -7.74 12.93 -18.72
C ILE A 110 -7.91 11.43 -19.00
N VAL A 111 -8.75 10.75 -18.19
CA VAL A 111 -9.43 9.46 -18.44
C VAL A 111 -9.15 8.37 -17.38
N GLY A 112 -10.22 7.94 -16.70
CA GLY A 112 -10.34 6.61 -16.10
C GLY A 112 -10.60 6.54 -14.59
N TRP A 113 -10.66 7.66 -13.89
CA TRP A 113 -10.81 7.66 -12.42
C TRP A 113 -12.28 7.60 -11.98
N PRO A 114 -12.59 6.82 -10.92
CA PRO A 114 -13.94 6.79 -10.36
C PRO A 114 -14.28 8.15 -9.76
N SER A 115 -15.39 8.72 -10.22
CA SER A 115 -15.98 9.94 -9.66
C SER A 115 -16.34 9.71 -8.19
N THR A 116 -15.85 10.57 -7.30
CA THR A 116 -16.20 10.55 -5.88
C THR A 116 -17.31 11.55 -5.59
N CYS A 117 -18.18 11.24 -4.64
CA CYS A 117 -19.27 12.13 -4.20
C CYS A 117 -18.78 13.43 -3.53
N ASP A 118 -17.47 13.56 -3.30
CA ASP A 118 -16.85 14.64 -2.53
C ASP A 118 -16.66 15.95 -3.32
N GLY A 119 -17.04 15.97 -4.61
CA GLY A 119 -16.96 17.18 -5.45
C GLY A 119 -15.53 17.68 -5.73
N LEU A 120 -14.51 16.85 -5.46
CA LEU A 120 -13.12 17.14 -5.78
C LEU A 120 -12.89 17.07 -7.29
N ASP A 121 -12.11 18.02 -7.81
CA ASP A 121 -11.58 17.93 -9.17
C ASP A 121 -10.70 16.68 -9.33
N GLU A 122 -10.65 16.10 -10.53
CA GLU A 122 -9.95 14.83 -10.79
C GLU A 122 -8.45 14.94 -10.46
N ALA A 123 -7.84 16.11 -10.72
CA ALA A 123 -6.46 16.39 -10.35
C ALA A 123 -6.24 16.40 -8.83
N ALA A 124 -7.16 17.01 -8.07
CA ALA A 124 -7.12 17.03 -6.61
C ALA A 124 -7.29 15.62 -6.03
N GLN A 125 -8.18 14.81 -6.61
CA GLN A 125 -8.39 13.42 -6.18
C GLN A 125 -7.14 12.56 -6.42
N ARG A 126 -6.48 12.70 -7.58
CA ARG A 126 -5.22 11.99 -7.88
C ARG A 126 -4.11 12.39 -6.92
N CYS A 127 -3.94 13.69 -6.67
CA CYS A 127 -2.96 14.21 -5.73
C CYS A 127 -3.23 13.72 -4.29
N PHE A 128 -4.50 13.71 -3.88
CA PHE A 128 -4.91 13.21 -2.58
C PHE A 128 -4.55 11.73 -2.39
N TYR A 129 -4.90 10.87 -3.36
CA TYR A 129 -4.57 9.45 -3.28
C TYR A 129 -3.08 9.17 -3.40
N ALA A 130 -2.35 9.97 -4.18
CA ALA A 130 -0.90 9.90 -4.25
C ALA A 130 -0.28 10.21 -2.89
N THR A 131 -0.73 11.28 -2.21
CA THR A 131 -0.24 11.68 -0.89
C THR A 131 -0.46 10.57 0.16
N ILE A 132 -1.65 9.95 0.19
CA ILE A 132 -1.94 8.80 1.07
C ILE A 132 -1.01 7.64 0.74
N SER A 133 -0.89 7.29 -0.54
CA SER A 133 -0.06 6.17 -0.99
C SER A 133 1.42 6.38 -0.65
N GLU A 134 1.93 7.61 -0.79
CA GLU A 134 3.31 7.98 -0.50
C GLU A 134 3.62 7.91 1.00
N GLN A 135 2.70 8.34 1.87
CA GLN A 135 2.87 8.25 3.31
C GLN A 135 2.96 6.79 3.78
N ILE A 136 2.06 5.93 3.27
CA ILE A 136 2.08 4.49 3.55
C ILE A 136 3.35 3.86 3.00
N HIS A 137 3.71 4.18 1.75
CA HIS A 137 4.93 3.68 1.10
C HIS A 137 6.19 4.04 1.89
N ALA A 138 6.33 5.30 2.32
CA ALA A 138 7.46 5.76 3.11
C ALA A 138 7.55 5.07 4.48
N ALA A 139 6.41 4.79 5.13
CA ALA A 139 6.39 4.02 6.37
C ALA A 139 6.81 2.56 6.14
N MET A 140 6.27 1.91 5.12
CA MET A 140 6.64 0.54 4.75
C MET A 140 8.11 0.42 4.35
N GLU A 141 8.65 1.39 3.61
CA GLU A 141 10.05 1.39 3.18
C GLU A 141 11.01 1.60 4.35
N ARG A 142 10.68 2.49 5.30
CA ARG A 142 11.43 2.62 6.56
C ARG A 142 11.43 1.31 7.34
N LEU A 143 10.27 0.65 7.44
CA LEU A 143 10.13 -0.63 8.12
C LEU A 143 10.94 -1.75 7.44
N ARG A 144 10.96 -1.78 6.10
CA ARG A 144 11.78 -2.72 5.32
C ARG A 144 13.27 -2.51 5.58
N CYS A 145 13.73 -1.26 5.54
CA CYS A 145 15.13 -0.92 5.83
C CYS A 145 15.52 -1.31 7.27
N PHE A 146 14.65 -1.04 8.24
CA PHE A 146 14.82 -1.48 9.62
C PHE A 146 14.94 -3.01 9.73
N GLY A 147 14.05 -3.75 9.06
CA GLY A 147 14.13 -5.21 9.00
C GLY A 147 15.45 -5.74 8.42
N LYS A 148 15.95 -5.11 7.36
CA LYS A 148 17.27 -5.45 6.80
C LYS A 148 18.41 -5.21 7.77
N SER A 149 18.35 -4.16 8.60
CA SER A 149 19.37 -3.94 9.63
C SER A 149 19.33 -4.99 10.73
N LEU A 150 18.13 -5.44 11.14
CA LEU A 150 17.98 -6.48 12.17
C LEU A 150 18.48 -7.84 11.69
N LEU A 151 18.25 -8.18 10.42
CA LEU A 151 18.64 -9.48 9.85
C LEU A 151 20.13 -9.58 9.48
N LYS A 152 20.83 -8.44 9.43
CA LYS A 152 22.29 -8.39 9.23
C LYS A 152 23.08 -8.45 10.53
N SER A 153 22.42 -8.28 11.68
CA SER A 153 23.00 -8.42 13.02
C SER A 153 22.96 -9.86 13.51
#